data_AF-A0A8H8JPD2-F1
#
_entry.id   AF-A0A8H8JPD2-F1
#
_cell.length_a   1.000
_cell.length_b   1.000
_cell.length_c   1.000
_cell.angle_alpha   90.00
_cell.angle_beta   90.00
_cell.angle_gamma   90.00
#
_symmetry.space_group_name_H-M   'P 1'
#
loop_
_entity.id
_entity.type
_entity.pdbx_description
1 polymer ?
#
loop_
_entity_poly.entity_id
_entity_poly.type
_entity_poly.pdbx_seq_one_letter_code
_entity_poly.pdbx_strand_id
1 'polypeptide(L)'
;MIVAIPLTLLAGLSVMNILAAGHYFLTLLAAPFVWLPPSISPYSLPSSILKKEWPPLFDGPLEAISVRDFWSHRWHALFRRTFLINGGVPGSAVGGYLGGLINSIFPPARENASMRRTGMRLGGVIGVFFASGVMHDLGAWGVGKGTEFRSITGYFLLQGVAVVLEETLGLTGVGKPKAKADKASASEPTANGNDVVTHEMENHRSPSGLYRYFMKLWTFVWVVLPATFMLDAWLRRGVTCVIIVPHSLSPARALIRVWNDFAYTS
;
A
#
# COMPACT_ATOMS: atom_id res chain seq x y z
N MET A 1 11.09 -22.83 -7.92
CA MET A 1 11.07 -21.36 -8.10
C MET A 1 10.25 -20.93 -9.33
N ILE A 2 10.43 -21.56 -10.50
CA ILE A 2 9.72 -21.18 -11.75
C ILE A 2 8.17 -21.22 -11.59
N VAL A 3 7.62 -22.20 -10.89
CA VAL A 3 6.16 -22.30 -10.64
C VAL A 3 5.68 -21.36 -9.53
N ALA A 4 6.56 -20.95 -8.61
CA ALA A 4 6.17 -20.13 -7.47
C ALA A 4 5.81 -18.69 -7.87
N ILE A 5 6.48 -18.14 -8.88
CA ILE A 5 6.26 -16.78 -9.39
C ILE A 5 4.84 -16.62 -9.98
N PRO A 6 4.39 -17.43 -10.96
CA PRO A 6 3.04 -17.31 -11.51
C PRO A 6 1.98 -17.60 -10.45
N LEU A 7 2.20 -18.56 -9.54
CA LEU A 7 1.29 -18.78 -8.41
C LEU A 7 1.18 -17.54 -7.52
N THR A 8 2.29 -16.85 -7.26
CA THR A 8 2.31 -15.62 -6.46
C THR A 8 1.57 -14.48 -7.14
N LEU A 9 1.75 -14.34 -8.45
CA LEU A 9 1.02 -13.36 -9.24
C LEU A 9 -0.49 -13.65 -9.22
N LEU A 10 -0.88 -14.91 -9.44
CA LEU A 10 -2.29 -15.34 -9.40
C LEU A 10 -2.91 -15.10 -8.01
N ALA A 11 -2.21 -15.45 -6.93
CA ALA A 11 -2.67 -15.17 -5.57
C ALA A 11 -2.86 -13.66 -5.33
N GLY A 12 -1.92 -12.83 -5.79
CA GLY A 12 -2.05 -11.37 -5.72
C GLY A 12 -3.27 -10.85 -6.48
N LEU A 13 -3.51 -11.35 -7.68
CA LEU A 13 -4.71 -11.03 -8.47
C LEU A 13 -6.00 -11.50 -7.78
N SER A 14 -6.01 -12.69 -7.18
CA SER A 14 -7.15 -13.18 -6.41
C SER A 14 -7.44 -12.28 -5.21
N VAL A 15 -6.41 -11.89 -4.43
CA VAL A 15 -6.56 -10.95 -3.31
C VAL A 15 -7.13 -9.61 -3.78
N MET A 16 -6.62 -9.08 -4.89
CA MET A 16 -7.14 -7.84 -5.49
C MET A 16 -8.63 -7.96 -5.84
N ASN A 17 -9.03 -9.05 -6.50
CA ASN A 17 -10.42 -9.28 -6.88
C ASN A 17 -11.33 -9.46 -5.66
N ILE A 18 -10.89 -10.18 -4.62
CA ILE A 18 -11.64 -10.39 -3.39
C ILE A 18 -11.85 -9.06 -2.65
N LEU A 19 -10.79 -8.26 -2.50
CA LEU A 19 -10.87 -6.95 -1.85
C LEU A 19 -11.75 -5.98 -2.65
N ALA A 20 -11.66 -5.98 -3.99
CA ALA A 20 -12.52 -5.18 -4.85
C ALA A 20 -13.99 -5.61 -4.73
N ALA A 21 -14.27 -6.92 -4.78
CA ALA A 21 -15.61 -7.46 -4.60
C ALA A 21 -16.19 -7.09 -3.22
N GLY A 22 -15.40 -7.23 -2.16
CA GLY A 22 -15.80 -6.81 -0.81
C GLY A 22 -16.09 -5.32 -0.72
N HIS A 23 -15.26 -4.48 -1.34
CA HIS A 23 -15.51 -3.05 -1.40
C HIS A 23 -16.79 -2.68 -2.16
N TYR A 24 -17.05 -3.31 -3.31
CA TYR A 24 -18.29 -3.11 -4.05
C TYR A 24 -19.51 -3.60 -3.27
N PHE A 25 -19.38 -4.73 -2.57
CA PHE A 25 -20.44 -5.26 -1.72
C PHE A 25 -20.77 -4.30 -0.56
N LEU A 26 -19.76 -3.80 0.16
CA LEU A 26 -19.96 -2.80 1.21
C LEU A 26 -20.54 -1.49 0.65
N THR A 27 -20.12 -1.08 -0.54
CA THR A 27 -20.67 0.10 -1.22
C THR A 27 -22.14 -0.11 -1.60
N LEU A 28 -22.52 -1.31 -2.04
CA LEU A 28 -23.91 -1.68 -2.31
C LEU A 28 -24.75 -1.64 -1.03
N LEU A 29 -24.23 -2.15 0.08
CA LEU A 29 -24.89 -2.06 1.39
C LEU A 29 -25.01 -0.62 1.90
N ALA A 30 -24.06 0.25 1.52
CA ALA A 30 -24.09 1.67 1.84
C ALA A 30 -25.05 2.49 0.94
N ALA A 31 -25.42 1.97 -0.24
CA ALA A 31 -26.23 2.69 -1.23
C ALA A 31 -27.58 3.20 -0.70
N PRO A 32 -28.33 2.46 0.14
CA PRO A 32 -29.56 2.97 0.75
C PRO A 32 -29.34 4.23 1.60
N PHE A 33 -28.16 4.42 2.18
CA PHE A 33 -27.85 5.58 3.02
C PHE A 33 -27.54 6.85 2.21
N VAL A 34 -27.31 6.76 0.90
CA VAL A 34 -27.08 7.94 0.03
C VAL A 34 -28.33 8.84 -0.03
N TRP A 35 -29.51 8.26 0.21
CA TRP A 35 -30.80 8.96 0.17
C TRP A 35 -31.14 9.72 1.47
N LEU A 36 -30.35 9.52 2.52
CA LEU A 36 -30.55 10.21 3.80
C LEU A 36 -29.94 11.62 3.75
N PRO A 37 -30.41 12.56 4.59
CA PRO A 37 -29.82 13.88 4.71
C PRO A 37 -28.33 13.80 5.12
N PRO A 38 -27.47 14.76 4.69
CA PRO A 38 -26.04 14.79 5.04
C PRO A 38 -25.73 14.81 6.54
N SER A 39 -26.68 15.25 7.37
CA SER A 39 -26.57 15.23 8.83
C SER A 39 -26.62 13.82 9.43
N ILE A 40 -27.22 12.86 8.72
CA ILE A 40 -27.40 11.47 9.15
C ILE A 40 -26.45 10.55 8.38
N SER A 41 -26.23 10.83 7.10
CA SER A 41 -25.39 10.00 6.24
C SER A 41 -24.34 10.85 5.51
N PRO A 42 -23.04 10.60 5.73
CA PRO A 42 -21.99 11.29 4.97
C PRO A 42 -21.99 10.88 3.48
N TYR A 43 -22.67 9.79 3.10
CA TYR A 43 -22.71 9.28 1.74
C TYR A 43 -23.57 10.12 0.78
N SER A 44 -24.38 11.05 1.29
CA SER A 44 -25.19 11.96 0.46
C SER A 44 -24.42 13.23 0.04
N LEU A 45 -23.14 13.36 0.40
CA LEU A 45 -22.29 14.49 0.01
C LEU A 45 -22.02 14.50 -1.50
N PRO A 46 -21.77 15.67 -2.10
CA PRO A 46 -21.36 15.78 -3.50
C PRO A 46 -20.16 14.89 -3.86
N SER A 47 -20.18 14.31 -5.06
CA SER A 47 -19.15 13.39 -5.54
C SER A 47 -17.73 13.99 -5.57
N SER A 48 -17.59 15.31 -5.67
CA SER A 48 -16.30 16.01 -5.59
C SER A 48 -15.67 15.97 -4.20
N ILE A 49 -16.49 16.01 -3.14
CA ILE A 49 -16.05 15.89 -1.74
C ILE A 49 -15.74 14.43 -1.43
N LEU A 50 -16.64 13.52 -1.81
CA LEU A 50 -16.46 12.08 -1.60
C LEU A 50 -15.20 11.54 -2.30
N LYS A 51 -14.92 11.95 -3.55
CA LYS A 51 -13.68 11.53 -4.25
C LYS A 51 -12.39 11.93 -3.52
N LYS A 52 -12.41 13.05 -2.78
CA LYS A 52 -11.25 13.51 -2.01
C LYS A 52 -11.08 12.70 -0.71
N GLU A 53 -12.18 12.24 -0.12
CA GLU A 53 -12.19 11.48 1.13
C GLU A 53 -11.99 9.98 0.92
N TRP A 54 -12.42 9.46 -0.24
CA TRP A 54 -12.43 8.05 -0.58
C TRP A 54 -11.52 7.80 -1.81
N PRO A 55 -10.19 7.67 -1.61
CA PRO A 55 -9.31 7.33 -2.71
C PRO A 55 -9.68 5.96 -3.29
N PRO A 56 -9.40 5.72 -4.59
CA PRO A 56 -9.66 4.43 -5.21
C PRO A 56 -8.97 3.32 -4.43
N LEU A 57 -9.64 2.18 -4.30
CA LEU A 57 -9.09 1.03 -3.58
C LEU A 57 -7.82 0.55 -4.28
N PHE A 58 -7.85 0.39 -5.61
CA PHE A 58 -6.72 0.04 -6.46
C PHE A 58 -6.61 1.05 -7.60
N ASP A 59 -5.39 1.31 -8.07
CA ASP A 59 -5.12 2.23 -9.19
C ASP A 59 -4.07 1.63 -10.14
N GLY A 60 -4.49 0.62 -10.90
CA GLY A 60 -3.62 -0.08 -11.87
C GLY A 60 -2.32 -0.63 -11.26
N PRO A 61 -2.36 -1.57 -10.30
CA PRO A 61 -1.16 -2.06 -9.59
C PRO A 61 -0.08 -2.64 -10.51
N LEU A 62 -0.46 -3.23 -11.64
CA LEU A 62 0.47 -3.80 -12.62
C LEU A 62 1.19 -2.74 -13.48
N GLU A 63 0.74 -1.49 -13.44
CA GLU A 63 1.35 -0.39 -14.18
C GLU A 63 2.46 0.31 -13.40
N ALA A 64 2.63 -0.03 -12.12
CA ALA A 64 3.61 0.56 -11.23
C ALA A 64 5.03 0.48 -11.82
N ILE A 65 5.71 1.62 -11.83
CA ILE A 65 7.12 1.74 -12.26
C ILE A 65 8.07 1.94 -11.07
N SER A 66 7.55 1.95 -9.84
CA SER A 66 8.35 2.01 -8.62
C SER A 66 7.64 1.24 -7.52
N VAL A 67 8.41 0.66 -6.60
CA VAL A 67 7.90 0.00 -5.40
C VAL A 67 7.18 1.01 -4.51
N ARG A 68 7.71 2.23 -4.39
CA ARG A 68 7.00 3.35 -3.74
C ARG A 68 5.67 3.64 -4.42
N ASP A 69 5.65 3.69 -5.75
CA ASP A 69 4.45 3.94 -6.55
C ASP A 69 3.36 2.89 -6.27
N PHE A 70 3.78 1.62 -6.33
CA PHE A 70 2.95 0.45 -6.04
C PHE A 70 2.29 0.54 -4.67
N TRP A 71 3.07 0.67 -3.58
CA TRP A 71 2.53 0.65 -2.21
C TRP A 71 1.89 1.97 -1.78
N SER A 72 2.23 3.09 -2.41
CA SER A 72 1.70 4.40 -2.00
C SER A 72 0.28 4.65 -2.47
N HIS A 73 -0.09 4.18 -3.68
CA HIS A 73 -1.43 4.46 -4.21
C HIS A 73 -2.03 3.40 -5.13
N ARG A 74 -1.22 2.57 -5.79
CA ARG A 74 -1.74 1.60 -6.77
C ARG A 74 -2.24 0.31 -6.14
N TRP A 75 -1.65 -0.10 -5.02
CA TRP A 75 -2.05 -1.23 -4.19
C TRP A 75 -2.87 -0.78 -2.98
N HIS A 76 -3.77 -1.66 -2.50
CA HIS A 76 -4.95 -1.34 -1.70
C HIS A 76 -4.83 -0.15 -0.72
N ALA A 77 -5.79 0.79 -0.74
CA ALA A 77 -5.77 1.94 0.17
C ALA A 77 -6.34 1.68 1.59
N LEU A 78 -6.95 0.50 1.83
CA LEU A 78 -7.73 0.17 3.05
C LEU A 78 -7.07 0.58 4.37
N PHE A 79 -5.80 0.25 4.55
CA PHE A 79 -5.10 0.43 5.84
C PHE A 79 -4.12 1.60 5.86
N ARG A 80 -4.12 2.46 4.82
CA ARG A 80 -3.11 3.51 4.66
C ARG A 80 -3.05 4.43 5.87
N ARG A 81 -4.18 4.96 6.31
CA ARG A 81 -4.26 5.86 7.47
C ARG A 81 -3.85 5.15 8.75
N THR A 82 -4.30 3.91 8.94
CA THR A 82 -3.99 3.08 10.11
C THR A 82 -2.49 2.84 10.23
N PHE A 83 -1.81 2.47 9.14
CA PHE A 83 -0.37 2.24 9.18
C PHE A 83 0.45 3.52 9.30
N LEU A 84 -0.03 4.65 8.73
CA LEU A 84 0.61 5.94 8.96
C LEU A 84 0.59 6.33 10.43
N ILE A 85 -0.55 6.15 11.11
CA ILE A 85 -0.70 6.51 12.53
C ILE A 85 0.04 5.51 13.43
N ASN A 86 -0.20 4.21 13.25
CA ASN A 86 0.31 3.18 14.15
C ASN A 86 1.76 2.75 13.85
N GLY A 87 2.26 3.02 12.66
CA GLY A 87 3.60 2.64 12.22
C GLY A 87 4.45 3.84 11.81
N GLY A 88 3.93 4.70 10.94
CA GLY A 88 4.69 5.82 10.37
C GLY A 88 5.07 6.90 11.39
N VAL A 89 4.12 7.35 12.20
CA VAL A 89 4.36 8.33 13.27
C VAL A 89 5.39 7.82 14.28
N PRO A 90 5.18 6.67 14.96
CA PRO A 90 6.16 6.17 15.92
C PRO A 90 7.50 5.82 15.26
N GLY A 91 7.46 5.22 14.06
CA GLY A 91 8.67 4.90 13.30
C GLY A 91 9.50 6.15 12.95
N SER A 92 8.83 7.26 12.59
CA SER A 92 9.51 8.52 12.32
C SER A 92 10.13 9.15 13.57
N ALA A 93 9.49 9.00 14.73
CA ALA A 93 10.03 9.46 16.00
C ALA A 93 11.31 8.68 16.37
N VAL A 94 11.25 7.35 16.30
CA VAL A 94 12.41 6.47 16.55
C VAL A 94 13.54 6.75 15.56
N GLY A 95 13.22 6.85 14.26
CA GLY A 95 14.21 7.14 13.23
C GLY A 95 14.85 8.51 13.40
N GLY A 96 14.07 9.53 13.80
CA GLY A 96 14.59 10.85 14.12
C GLY A 96 15.53 10.86 15.31
N TYR A 97 15.20 10.10 16.36
CA TYR A 97 16.07 9.91 17.52
C TYR A 97 17.40 9.26 17.13
N LEU A 98 17.36 8.13 16.40
CA LEU A 98 18.57 7.45 15.93
C LEU A 98 19.40 8.33 14.99
N GLY A 99 18.76 9.05 14.07
CA GLY A 99 19.44 10.01 13.20
C GLY A 99 20.11 11.15 13.98
N GLY A 100 19.51 11.58 15.09
CA GLY A 100 20.11 12.55 16.01
C GLY A 100 21.32 12.00 16.77
N LEU A 101 21.25 10.75 17.24
CA LEU A 101 22.38 10.07 17.88
C LEU A 101 23.56 9.93 16.91
N ILE A 102 23.32 9.50 15.67
CA ILE A 102 24.38 9.39 14.67
C ILE A 102 24.98 10.77 14.40
N ASN A 103 24.16 11.81 14.30
CA ASN A 103 24.64 13.19 14.12
C ASN A 103 25.53 13.67 15.26
N SER A 104 25.30 13.19 16.49
CA SER A 104 26.11 13.53 17.67
C SER A 104 27.46 12.81 17.69
N ILE A 105 27.56 11.62 17.08
CA ILE A 105 28.79 10.83 17.01
C ILE A 105 29.60 11.20 15.75
N PHE A 106 28.90 11.43 14.64
CA PHE A 106 29.46 11.74 13.32
C PHE A 106 28.82 13.03 12.79
N PRO A 107 29.43 14.20 13.09
CA PRO A 107 28.95 15.46 12.56
C PRO A 107 28.95 15.45 11.02
N PRO A 108 27.87 15.89 10.35
CA PRO A 108 27.80 15.87 8.90
C PRO A 108 28.81 16.86 8.32
N ALA A 109 29.59 16.42 7.33
CA ALA A 109 30.56 17.25 6.61
C ALA A 109 29.92 18.42 5.83
N ARG A 110 28.59 18.41 5.65
CA ARG A 110 27.81 19.45 4.98
C ARG A 110 26.77 20.01 5.94
N GLU A 111 26.88 21.31 6.22
CA GLU A 111 26.07 22.07 7.19
C GLU A 111 24.55 21.88 7.05
N ASN A 112 24.06 21.70 5.82
CA ASN A 112 22.62 21.59 5.53
C ASN A 112 22.05 20.15 5.60
N ALA A 113 22.86 19.14 5.87
CA ALA A 113 22.44 17.73 5.89
C ALA A 113 22.00 17.29 7.30
N SER A 114 20.74 17.49 7.64
CA SER A 114 20.22 17.02 8.94
C SER A 114 19.97 15.50 8.92
N MET A 115 20.87 14.71 9.52
CA MET A 115 20.71 13.25 9.66
C MET A 115 19.42 12.87 10.40
N ARG A 116 18.98 13.70 11.35
CA ARG A 116 17.67 13.56 12.02
C ARG A 116 16.50 13.53 11.04
N ARG A 117 16.44 14.43 10.04
CA ARG A 117 15.35 14.47 9.06
C ARG A 117 15.36 13.24 8.17
N THR A 118 16.54 12.80 7.73
CA THR A 118 16.70 11.55 6.99
C THR A 118 16.22 10.38 7.83
N GLY A 119 16.66 10.29 9.08
CA GLY A 119 16.21 9.29 10.05
C GLY A 119 14.69 9.25 10.21
N MET A 120 14.02 10.41 10.34
CA MET A 120 12.55 10.48 10.43
C MET A 120 11.86 9.90 9.19
N ARG A 121 12.37 10.20 7.99
CA ARG A 121 11.80 9.68 6.73
C ARG A 121 11.95 8.17 6.62
N LEU A 122 13.18 7.69 6.83
CA LEU A 122 13.50 6.27 6.76
C LEU A 122 12.73 5.48 7.83
N GLY A 123 12.76 5.95 9.07
CA GLY A 123 12.04 5.33 10.19
C GLY A 123 10.53 5.32 9.98
N GLY A 124 9.96 6.37 9.39
CA GLY A 124 8.53 6.41 9.04
C GLY A 124 8.15 5.34 8.00
N VAL A 125 8.95 5.20 6.93
CA VAL A 125 8.73 4.17 5.90
C VAL A 125 8.82 2.77 6.51
N ILE A 126 9.90 2.48 7.23
CA ILE A 126 10.09 1.17 7.88
C ILE A 126 8.97 0.89 8.89
N GLY A 127 8.55 1.88 9.68
CA GLY A 127 7.49 1.75 10.65
C GLY A 127 6.13 1.41 10.03
N VAL A 128 5.76 2.04 8.91
CA VAL A 128 4.52 1.71 8.17
C VAL A 128 4.52 0.25 7.72
N PHE A 129 5.63 -0.20 7.12
CA PHE A 129 5.74 -1.57 6.62
C PHE A 129 5.85 -2.61 7.74
N PHE A 130 6.49 -2.27 8.85
CA PHE A 130 6.51 -3.11 10.04
C PHE A 130 5.11 -3.33 10.60
N ALA A 131 4.35 -2.25 10.80
CA ALA A 131 2.97 -2.33 11.29
C ALA A 131 2.08 -3.15 10.34
N SER A 132 2.26 -2.99 9.03
CA SER A 132 1.59 -3.82 8.03
C SER A 132 1.95 -5.30 8.18
N GLY A 133 3.24 -5.63 8.32
CA GLY A 133 3.70 -7.01 8.48
C GLY A 133 3.15 -7.68 9.72
N VAL A 134 3.19 -6.99 10.87
CA VAL A 134 2.61 -7.47 12.13
C VAL A 134 1.11 -7.75 11.98
N MET A 135 0.36 -6.85 11.33
CA MET A 135 -1.08 -7.07 11.11
C MET A 135 -1.35 -8.31 10.27
N HIS A 136 -0.59 -8.55 9.20
CA HIS A 136 -0.75 -9.75 8.37
C HIS A 136 -0.35 -11.03 9.11
N ASP A 137 0.68 -10.97 9.96
CA ASP A 137 1.10 -12.10 10.78
C ASP A 137 0.05 -12.45 11.85
N LEU A 138 -0.57 -11.44 12.47
CA LEU A 138 -1.72 -11.62 13.35
C LEU A 138 -2.95 -12.16 12.62
N GLY A 139 -3.19 -11.72 11.38
CA GLY A 139 -4.24 -12.28 10.52
C GLY A 139 -4.02 -13.76 10.22
N ALA A 140 -2.78 -14.16 9.93
CA ALA A 140 -2.42 -15.56 9.75
C ALA A 140 -2.55 -16.38 11.06
N TRP A 141 -2.17 -15.79 12.20
CA TRP A 141 -2.36 -16.40 13.52
C TRP A 141 -3.83 -16.68 13.85
N GLY A 142 -4.74 -15.79 13.44
CA GLY A 142 -6.19 -15.96 13.61
C GLY A 142 -6.78 -17.21 12.93
N VAL A 143 -6.05 -17.83 12.00
CA VAL A 143 -6.42 -19.11 11.35
C VAL A 143 -6.07 -20.32 12.24
N GLY A 144 -5.44 -20.11 13.41
CA GLY A 144 -5.18 -21.15 14.41
C GLY A 144 -3.93 -21.99 14.16
N LYS A 145 -3.07 -21.60 13.20
CA LYS A 145 -1.82 -22.33 12.87
C LYS A 145 -0.53 -21.61 13.27
N GLY A 146 -0.61 -20.63 14.17
CA GLY A 146 0.57 -19.89 14.65
C GLY A 146 1.02 -18.75 13.73
N THR A 147 2.05 -18.02 14.16
CA THR A 147 2.68 -16.92 13.40
C THR A 147 3.82 -17.43 12.49
N GLU A 148 4.20 -16.65 11.48
CA GLU A 148 5.41 -16.81 10.67
C GLU A 148 6.06 -15.44 10.45
N PHE A 149 6.49 -14.86 11.55
CA PHE A 149 7.01 -13.50 11.56
C PHE A 149 8.13 -13.29 10.52
N ARG A 150 8.99 -14.30 10.33
CA ARG A 150 10.12 -14.21 9.38
C ARG A 150 9.67 -14.08 7.93
N SER A 151 8.70 -14.89 7.50
CA SER A 151 8.25 -14.86 6.11
C SER A 151 7.21 -13.77 5.84
N ILE A 152 6.28 -13.57 6.77
CA ILE A 152 5.17 -12.63 6.60
C ILE A 152 5.62 -11.20 6.93
N THR A 153 6.00 -10.93 8.18
CA THR A 153 6.47 -9.59 8.57
C THR A 153 7.76 -9.21 7.84
N GLY A 154 8.66 -10.19 7.64
CA GLY A 154 9.88 -9.98 6.87
C GLY A 154 9.63 -9.55 5.42
N TYR A 155 8.61 -10.09 4.74
CA TYR A 155 8.22 -9.65 3.39
C TYR A 155 7.88 -8.16 3.37
N PHE A 156 7.01 -7.69 4.26
CA PHE A 156 6.61 -6.28 4.30
C PHE A 156 7.77 -5.37 4.69
N LEU A 157 8.59 -5.76 5.66
CA LEU A 157 9.81 -5.02 6.00
C LEU A 157 10.74 -4.87 4.80
N LEU A 158 10.91 -5.93 3.99
CA LEU A 158 11.70 -5.88 2.78
C LEU A 158 11.15 -4.88 1.75
N GLN A 159 9.83 -4.69 1.67
CA GLN A 159 9.22 -3.64 0.85
C GLN A 159 9.59 -2.24 1.35
N GLY A 160 9.64 -2.03 2.67
CA GLY A 160 10.15 -0.78 3.25
C GLY A 160 11.60 -0.50 2.87
N VAL A 161 12.45 -1.52 2.92
CA VAL A 161 13.84 -1.43 2.46
C VAL A 161 13.91 -1.10 0.97
N ALA A 162 13.09 -1.73 0.14
CA ALA A 162 13.04 -1.46 -1.30
C ALA A 162 12.67 0.01 -1.59
N VAL A 163 11.68 0.57 -0.87
CA VAL A 163 11.28 1.98 -1.00
C VAL A 163 12.39 2.94 -0.57
N VAL A 164 13.13 2.60 0.49
CA VAL A 164 14.30 3.36 0.93
C VAL A 164 15.41 3.28 -0.11
N LEU A 165 15.68 2.08 -0.64
CA LEU A 165 16.69 1.86 -1.66
C LEU A 165 16.39 2.67 -2.92
N GLU A 166 15.14 2.66 -3.39
CA GLU A 166 14.70 3.49 -4.51
C GLU A 166 14.94 4.99 -4.28
N GLU A 167 14.74 5.48 -3.05
CA GLU A 167 15.02 6.88 -2.70
C GLU A 167 16.52 7.17 -2.73
N THR A 168 17.33 6.30 -2.12
CA THR A 168 18.79 6.48 -2.06
C THR A 168 19.47 6.37 -3.43
N LEU A 169 18.93 5.54 -4.32
CA LEU A 169 19.39 5.39 -5.70
C LEU A 169 18.84 6.49 -6.64
N GLY A 170 17.99 7.40 -6.14
CA GLY A 170 17.42 8.48 -6.94
C GLY A 170 16.39 8.03 -7.99
N LEU A 171 15.86 6.81 -7.88
CA LEU A 171 14.91 6.23 -8.85
C LEU A 171 13.49 6.81 -8.72
N THR A 172 13.20 7.49 -7.61
CA THR A 172 11.87 8.04 -7.29
C THR A 172 11.48 9.31 -8.05
N GLY A 173 12.43 9.98 -8.71
CA GLY A 173 12.23 11.30 -9.33
C GLY A 173 11.74 11.30 -10.78
N VAL A 174 11.70 10.14 -11.44
CA VAL A 174 11.45 10.07 -12.88
C VAL A 174 9.96 9.84 -13.14
N GLY A 175 9.15 10.90 -13.12
CA GLY A 175 7.76 10.85 -13.58
C GLY A 175 6.71 11.68 -12.83
N LYS A 176 7.08 12.49 -11.83
CA LYS A 176 6.12 13.42 -11.21
C LYS A 176 6.11 14.76 -11.97
N PRO A 177 5.02 15.15 -12.67
CA PRO A 177 4.81 16.55 -12.96
C PRO A 177 4.74 17.30 -11.62
N LYS A 178 5.53 18.36 -11.49
CA LYS A 178 5.66 19.16 -10.28
C LYS A 178 4.42 20.03 -10.08
N ALA A 179 3.26 19.42 -9.79
CA ALA A 179 2.04 20.15 -9.43
C ALA A 179 2.12 20.66 -7.98
N LYS A 180 3.13 21.50 -7.69
CA LYS A 180 3.22 22.30 -6.46
C LYS A 180 4.35 23.33 -6.57
N ALA A 181 4.17 24.29 -7.49
CA ALA A 181 4.92 25.56 -7.49
C ALA A 181 3.99 26.77 -7.68
N ASP A 182 2.79 26.62 -8.25
CA ASP A 182 1.95 27.76 -8.65
C ASP A 182 0.96 28.27 -7.59
N LYS A 183 1.19 28.03 -6.29
CA LYS A 183 0.29 28.53 -5.23
C LYS A 183 0.96 29.37 -4.14
N ALA A 184 2.12 29.95 -4.42
CA ALA A 184 2.84 30.79 -3.46
C ALA A 184 3.22 32.19 -3.97
N SER A 185 2.77 32.64 -5.15
CA SER A 185 3.09 33.99 -5.66
C SER A 185 1.89 34.74 -6.24
N ALA A 186 0.70 34.57 -5.65
CA ALA A 186 -0.44 35.43 -5.94
C ALA A 186 -0.62 36.43 -4.79
N SER A 187 0.34 37.33 -4.62
CA SER A 187 0.17 38.58 -3.89
C SER A 187 0.91 39.70 -4.63
N GLU A 188 0.11 40.70 -5.00
CA GLU A 188 0.44 42.05 -5.49
C GLU A 188 0.70 42.26 -7.00
N PRO A 189 -0.06 43.16 -7.66
CA PRO A 189 0.26 43.69 -8.98
C PRO A 189 1.03 45.00 -8.84
N THR A 190 2.33 45.00 -9.13
CA THR A 190 3.07 46.23 -9.42
C THR A 190 3.66 46.17 -10.82
N ALA A 191 3.19 47.10 -11.64
CA ALA A 191 3.66 47.34 -13.00
C ALA A 191 5.10 47.84 -13.01
N ASN A 192 5.98 47.21 -13.80
CA ASN A 192 6.81 47.87 -14.83
C ASN A 192 7.83 46.91 -15.44
N GLY A 193 8.10 47.12 -16.74
CA GLY A 193 9.47 47.08 -17.28
C GLY A 193 10.05 45.72 -17.65
N ASN A 194 9.98 45.41 -18.95
CA ASN A 194 11.04 44.81 -19.76
C ASN A 194 12.00 43.81 -19.07
N ASP A 195 11.58 42.56 -18.94
CA ASP A 195 12.50 41.44 -18.89
C ASP A 195 12.07 40.41 -19.93
N VAL A 196 12.91 40.24 -20.95
CA VAL A 196 12.83 39.10 -21.87
C VAL A 196 13.16 37.86 -21.06
N VAL A 197 12.13 37.25 -20.48
CA VAL A 197 12.22 35.92 -19.88
C VAL A 197 12.45 34.93 -21.01
N THR A 198 13.71 34.58 -21.23
CA THR A 198 14.05 33.31 -21.89
C THR A 198 13.43 32.19 -21.08
N HIS A 199 12.24 31.75 -21.48
CA HIS A 199 11.74 30.45 -21.09
C HIS A 199 12.70 29.41 -21.67
N GLU A 200 13.73 29.05 -20.90
CA GLU A 200 14.36 27.75 -21.07
C GLU A 200 13.23 26.73 -20.93
N MET A 201 12.78 26.22 -22.08
CA MET A 201 11.94 25.03 -22.14
C MET A 201 12.78 23.89 -21.57
N GLU A 202 12.75 23.73 -20.24
CA GLU A 202 13.23 22.53 -19.57
C GLU A 202 12.41 21.38 -20.15
N ASN A 203 13.04 20.73 -21.13
CA ASN A 203 12.47 19.68 -21.93
C ASN A 203 12.16 18.54 -20.96
N HIS A 204 10.91 18.46 -20.48
CA HIS A 204 10.38 17.33 -19.72
C HIS A 204 10.38 16.11 -20.64
N ARG A 205 11.57 15.56 -20.87
CA ARG A 205 11.80 14.36 -21.65
C ARG A 205 11.14 13.23 -20.89
N SER A 206 9.95 12.84 -21.35
CA SER A 206 9.26 11.64 -20.88
C SER A 206 10.27 10.50 -20.83
N PRO A 207 10.36 9.73 -19.73
CA PRO A 207 11.35 8.68 -19.59
C PRO A 207 11.31 7.76 -20.81
N SER A 208 12.49 7.41 -21.32
CA SER A 208 12.61 6.52 -22.47
C SER A 208 11.80 5.24 -22.24
N GLY A 209 11.23 4.68 -23.32
CA GLY A 209 10.45 3.44 -23.21
C GLY A 209 11.21 2.33 -22.50
N LEU A 210 12.51 2.20 -22.79
CA LEU A 210 13.41 1.24 -22.13
C LEU A 210 13.49 1.45 -20.61
N TYR A 211 13.63 2.69 -20.14
CA TYR A 211 13.65 2.98 -18.71
C TYR A 211 12.35 2.58 -18.03
N ARG A 212 11.20 2.86 -18.68
CA ARG A 212 9.89 2.43 -18.17
C ARG A 212 9.81 0.91 -18.04
N TYR A 213 10.26 0.14 -19.04
CA TYR A 213 10.28 -1.32 -18.95
C TYR A 213 11.21 -1.83 -17.85
N PHE A 214 12.40 -1.24 -17.71
CA PHE A 214 13.34 -1.57 -16.64
C PHE A 214 12.73 -1.33 -15.25
N MET A 215 12.09 -0.17 -15.06
CA MET A 215 11.42 0.21 -13.81
C MET A 215 10.21 -0.68 -13.49
N LYS A 216 9.42 -1.06 -14.50
CA LYS A 216 8.36 -2.06 -14.35
C LYS A 216 8.92 -3.41 -13.90
N LEU A 217 9.99 -3.88 -14.54
CA LEU A 217 10.65 -5.14 -14.18
C LEU A 217 11.22 -5.07 -12.76
N TRP A 218 11.87 -3.97 -12.40
CA TRP A 218 12.38 -3.71 -11.06
C TRP A 218 11.27 -3.82 -10.01
N THR A 219 10.15 -3.13 -10.23
CA THR A 219 9.00 -3.14 -9.32
C THR A 219 8.42 -4.55 -9.21
N PHE A 220 8.24 -5.23 -10.35
CA PHE A 220 7.75 -6.61 -10.39
C PHE A 220 8.65 -7.55 -9.59
N VAL A 221 9.96 -7.47 -9.78
CA VAL A 221 10.95 -8.29 -9.08
C VAL A 221 10.87 -8.08 -7.57
N TRP A 222 10.84 -6.83 -7.11
CA TRP A 222 10.78 -6.51 -5.67
C TRP A 222 9.45 -6.88 -5.01
N VAL A 223 8.34 -6.77 -5.73
CA VAL A 223 7.01 -7.08 -5.18
C VAL A 223 6.75 -8.58 -5.21
N VAL A 224 7.02 -9.25 -6.33
CA VAL A 224 6.57 -10.64 -6.59
C VAL A 224 7.56 -11.67 -6.11
N LEU A 225 8.88 -11.51 -6.32
CA LEU A 225 9.83 -12.55 -5.94
C LEU A 225 9.85 -12.78 -4.41
N PRO A 226 9.96 -11.75 -3.56
CA PRO A 226 9.91 -11.96 -2.12
C PRO A 226 8.54 -12.42 -1.62
N ALA A 227 7.46 -12.08 -2.34
CA ALA A 227 6.11 -12.51 -1.98
C ALA A 227 5.96 -14.04 -2.06
N THR A 228 6.82 -14.73 -2.81
CA THR A 228 6.82 -16.20 -2.85
C THR A 228 7.04 -16.81 -1.46
N PHE A 229 7.87 -16.21 -0.60
CA PHE A 229 8.10 -16.68 0.77
C PHE A 229 6.89 -16.49 1.66
N MET A 230 6.25 -15.32 1.56
CA MET A 230 5.01 -15.03 2.29
C MET A 230 3.88 -15.95 1.84
N LEU A 231 3.74 -16.16 0.53
CA LEU A 231 2.70 -17.03 -0.01
C LEU A 231 2.91 -18.49 0.40
N ASP A 232 4.15 -18.99 0.38
CA ASP A 232 4.46 -20.33 0.91
C ASP A 232 4.04 -20.45 2.39
N ALA A 233 4.33 -19.43 3.21
CA ALA A 233 3.89 -19.40 4.60
C ALA A 233 2.36 -19.40 4.75
N TRP A 234 1.64 -18.62 3.93
CA TRP A 234 0.18 -18.59 3.90
C TRP A 234 -0.43 -19.92 3.46
N LEU A 235 0.14 -20.56 2.43
CA LEU A 235 -0.31 -21.85 1.92
C LEU A 235 -0.13 -22.96 2.97
N ARG A 236 1.06 -23.07 3.57
CA ARG A 236 1.33 -24.06 4.63
C ARG A 236 0.43 -23.86 5.84
N ARG A 237 0.05 -22.62 6.13
CA ARG A 237 -0.84 -22.26 7.24
C ARG A 237 -2.31 -22.28 6.88
N GLY A 238 -2.66 -22.60 5.64
CA GLY A 238 -4.04 -22.75 5.20
C GLY A 238 -4.81 -21.43 5.06
N VAL A 239 -4.14 -20.27 5.03
CA VAL A 239 -4.79 -18.96 4.84
C VAL A 239 -5.56 -18.91 3.51
N THR A 240 -5.06 -19.59 2.48
CA THR A 240 -5.69 -19.70 1.16
C THR A 240 -6.71 -20.83 1.04
N CYS A 241 -6.66 -21.80 1.95
CA CYS A 241 -7.50 -23.00 1.97
C CYS A 241 -8.13 -23.16 3.36
N VAL A 242 -8.91 -22.17 3.78
CA VAL A 242 -9.71 -22.30 4.99
C VAL A 242 -11.01 -22.99 4.61
N ILE A 243 -11.31 -24.08 5.31
CA ILE A 243 -12.68 -24.58 5.49
C ILE A 243 -13.43 -23.44 6.19
N ILE A 244 -14.05 -22.53 5.40
CA ILE A 244 -14.68 -21.28 5.88
C ILE A 244 -15.75 -21.57 6.94
N VAL A 245 -16.35 -22.76 6.86
CA VAL A 245 -17.36 -23.21 7.79
C VAL A 245 -16.88 -24.47 8.50
N PRO A 246 -16.69 -24.44 9.84
CA PRO A 246 -16.37 -25.63 10.62
C PRO A 246 -17.26 -26.80 10.22
N HIS A 247 -16.75 -28.03 10.25
CA HIS A 247 -17.56 -29.19 9.88
C HIS A 247 -18.88 -29.32 10.69
N SER A 248 -18.93 -28.74 11.89
CA SER A 248 -20.12 -28.64 12.73
C SER A 248 -21.16 -27.63 12.23
N LEU A 249 -20.76 -26.58 11.52
CA LEU A 249 -21.63 -25.49 11.04
C LEU A 249 -21.92 -25.56 9.54
N SER A 250 -21.39 -26.57 8.84
CA SER A 250 -21.52 -26.70 7.38
C SER A 250 -23.01 -26.79 6.97
N PRO A 251 -23.54 -25.81 6.21
CA PRO A 251 -24.93 -25.83 5.76
C PRO A 251 -25.22 -27.07 4.90
N ALA A 252 -24.25 -27.49 4.09
CA ALA A 252 -24.34 -28.69 3.28
C ALA A 252 -24.51 -29.95 4.14
N ARG A 253 -23.77 -30.08 5.25
CA ARG A 253 -23.95 -31.21 6.17
C ARG A 253 -25.25 -31.14 6.95
N ALA A 254 -25.69 -29.94 7.33
CA ALA A 254 -27.00 -29.75 7.94
C ALA A 254 -28.12 -30.19 6.98
N LEU A 255 -28.05 -29.77 5.71
CA LEU A 255 -28.97 -30.18 4.66
C LEU A 255 -28.95 -31.68 4.39
N ILE A 256 -27.76 -32.31 4.36
CA ILE A 256 -27.63 -33.77 4.19
C ILE A 256 -28.24 -34.53 5.38
N ARG A 257 -28.06 -34.04 6.62
CA ARG A 257 -28.70 -34.65 7.80
C ARG A 257 -30.22 -34.57 7.69
N VAL A 258 -30.75 -33.37 7.42
CA VAL A 258 -32.20 -33.16 7.23
C VAL A 258 -32.75 -34.04 6.10
N TRP A 259 -32.01 -34.18 4.99
CA TRP A 259 -32.40 -35.04 3.88
C TRP A 259 -32.43 -36.53 4.27
N ASN A 260 -31.41 -37.01 5.00
CA ASN A 260 -31.37 -38.40 5.44
C ASN A 260 -32.47 -38.71 6.46
N ASP A 261 -32.76 -37.76 7.38
CA ASP A 261 -33.86 -37.86 8.34
C ASP A 261 -35.23 -37.84 7.64
N PHE A 262 -35.36 -37.27 6.45
CA PHE A 262 -36.57 -37.35 5.64
C PHE A 262 -36.64 -38.66 4.83
N ALA A 263 -35.54 -39.05 4.18
CA ALA A 263 -35.50 -40.15 3.22
C ALA A 263 -35.50 -41.56 3.86
N TYR A 264 -35.03 -41.70 5.09
CA TYR A 264 -34.84 -43.01 5.74
C TYR A 264 -35.66 -43.22 7.02
N THR A 265 -36.44 -42.22 7.44
CA THR A 265 -37.32 -42.28 8.62
C THR A 265 -38.81 -42.19 8.27
N SER A 266 -39.14 -42.32 6.97
CA SER A 266 -40.51 -42.45 6.45
C SER A 266 -40.79 -43.87 5.98
#